data_AF-A0A2N2HBP5-F1
#
_entry.id   AF-A0A2N2HBP5-F1
#
_cell.length_a   1.000
_cell.length_b   1.000
_cell.length_c   1.000
_cell.angle_alpha   90.00
_cell.angle_beta   90.00
_cell.angle_gamma   90.00
#
_symmetry.space_group_name_H-M   'P 1'
#
loop_
_entity.id
_entity.type
_entity.pdbx_description
1 polymer ?
#
loop_
_entity_poly.entity_id
_entity_poly.type
_entity_poly.pdbx_seq_one_letter_code
_entity_poly.pdbx_strand_id
1 'polypeptide(L)'
;MSFQNDFIDYQRFTMRGSFPILFGIMLLALVACDDEVKVVGSCGDNFIDPGETCDGLELGGATCASLGHYNIQGTLRCSSQCTFDLEECGPRCGDENVDIAYDEECDGPNLHGQSCQTMGYAGGTLTCGDGCRFDAGGCTSVCGNDLRETGETCDGTDLGDQTCVSLGFSGGILSCNGDCSLNTLSCTSGACGNGVLDEGETCDPGPGATVDGCSPGCQVIDGWSCDGTPSVCTPICSDGLILGDEECDGTNLGTATCEGAGFDSGTLLCDAQCRLDYSGCRNDFTALTCGGNHCCLLASDGVVMCW
;
A
#
# COMPACT_ATOMS: atom_id res chain seq x y z
N MET A 1 6.40 -0.63 47.29
CA MET A 1 7.75 -1.17 47.03
C MET A 1 8.73 -0.12 47.52
N SER A 2 9.64 -0.55 48.40
CA SER A 2 10.62 0.26 49.13
C SER A 2 11.84 0.58 48.26
N PHE A 3 12.78 1.35 48.83
CA PHE A 3 14.16 1.64 48.42
C PHE A 3 14.37 2.95 47.61
N GLN A 4 15.26 3.88 47.97
CA GLN A 4 16.08 4.11 49.16
C GLN A 4 16.68 5.53 49.00
N ASN A 5 16.65 6.34 50.06
CA ASN A 5 17.41 7.60 50.16
C ASN A 5 18.78 7.28 50.74
N ASP A 6 19.87 7.62 50.06
CA ASP A 6 21.22 7.59 50.63
C ASP A 6 21.77 9.01 50.82
N PHE A 7 21.78 9.40 52.09
CA PHE A 7 22.58 10.47 52.68
C PHE A 7 24.06 10.06 52.66
N ILE A 8 24.96 10.94 52.21
CA ILE A 8 26.40 10.79 52.46
C ILE A 8 26.81 11.66 53.67
N ASP A 9 27.51 10.95 54.56
CA ASP A 9 27.91 11.26 55.93
C ASP A 9 29.10 12.24 56.01
N TYR A 10 29.02 13.17 56.96
CA TYR A 10 30.08 14.12 57.34
C TYR A 10 30.97 13.47 58.42
N GLN A 11 32.08 12.85 58.01
CA GLN A 11 33.06 12.32 58.95
C GLN A 11 34.00 13.43 59.45
N ARG A 12 33.92 13.67 60.77
CA ARG A 12 34.73 14.58 61.58
C ARG A 12 36.19 14.11 61.62
N PHE A 13 37.12 14.97 61.20
CA PHE A 13 38.55 14.76 61.46
C PHE A 13 39.00 15.54 62.70
N THR A 14 39.52 14.80 63.68
CA THR A 14 39.93 15.24 65.01
C THR A 14 41.20 16.11 64.98
N MET A 15 41.14 17.29 65.59
CA MET A 15 42.31 18.09 65.95
C MET A 15 43.00 17.53 67.20
N ARG A 16 44.32 17.27 67.13
CA ARG A 16 45.26 17.32 68.27
C ARG A 16 46.70 17.10 67.78
N GLY A 17 47.58 18.06 68.04
CA GLY A 17 49.03 17.88 67.81
C GLY A 17 49.79 19.19 67.69
N SER A 18 50.09 19.81 68.83
CA SER A 18 51.01 20.93 68.98
C SER A 18 52.47 20.48 68.78
N PHE A 19 53.24 21.17 67.94
CA PHE A 19 54.55 21.78 68.25
C PHE A 19 55.11 22.52 67.01
N PRO A 20 55.74 23.70 67.18
CA PRO A 20 56.18 24.59 66.10
C PRO A 20 57.58 24.19 65.59
N ILE A 21 57.97 24.57 64.36
CA ILE A 21 59.36 24.82 63.90
C ILE A 21 59.38 25.00 62.37
N LEU A 22 60.12 26.03 61.90
CA LEU A 22 60.56 26.33 60.52
C LEU A 22 59.44 26.66 59.50
N PHE A 23 59.10 27.94 59.26
CA PHE A 23 59.87 28.90 58.47
C PHE A 23 60.39 28.32 57.14
N GLY A 24 59.62 28.53 56.07
CA GLY A 24 60.02 28.23 54.70
C GLY A 24 59.15 27.18 54.03
N ILE A 25 58.02 27.59 53.45
CA ILE A 25 57.33 27.12 52.22
C ILE A 25 56.04 27.96 52.10
N MET A 26 56.20 29.29 52.17
CA MET A 26 55.13 30.26 51.86
C MET A 26 55.59 31.07 50.65
N LEU A 27 55.84 30.39 49.52
CA LEU A 27 56.27 31.08 48.29
C LEU A 27 56.07 30.29 46.98
N LEU A 28 55.30 29.20 46.98
CA LEU A 28 55.13 28.34 45.79
C LEU A 28 53.70 27.79 45.64
N ALA A 29 52.68 28.60 45.92
CA ALA A 29 51.28 28.26 45.61
C ALA A 29 50.43 29.47 45.18
N LEU A 30 51.06 30.46 44.56
CA LEU A 30 50.38 31.51 43.79
C LEU A 30 50.90 31.50 42.36
N VAL A 31 50.94 30.32 41.74
CA VAL A 31 50.65 30.27 40.30
C VAL A 31 49.13 30.27 40.25
N ALA A 32 48.55 31.46 40.44
CA ALA A 32 47.21 31.70 39.94
C ALA A 32 47.29 31.41 38.44
N CYS A 33 46.36 30.61 37.92
CA CYS A 33 46.11 30.66 36.49
C CYS A 33 45.80 32.13 36.18
N ASP A 34 46.70 32.79 35.46
CA ASP A 34 46.34 33.94 34.65
C ASP A 34 45.58 33.37 33.45
N ASP A 35 44.38 32.84 33.70
CA ASP A 35 43.41 32.78 32.63
C ASP A 35 43.01 34.24 32.45
N GLU A 36 43.41 34.83 31.34
CA GLU A 36 42.73 35.97 30.76
C GLU A 36 41.28 35.54 30.52
N VAL A 37 40.46 35.46 31.57
CA VAL A 37 39.03 35.31 31.42
C VAL A 37 38.62 36.63 30.78
N LYS A 38 38.38 36.62 29.48
CA LYS A 38 37.83 37.77 28.78
C LYS A 38 36.45 38.03 29.38
N VAL A 39 36.37 38.93 30.36
CA VAL A 39 35.11 39.31 31.03
C VAL A 39 34.53 40.59 30.42
N VAL A 40 35.11 41.09 29.33
CA VAL A 40 34.57 42.24 28.60
C VAL A 40 33.79 41.67 27.44
N GLY A 41 32.47 41.55 27.61
CA GLY A 41 31.55 41.21 26.53
C GLY A 41 31.80 42.14 25.35
N SER A 42 32.42 41.63 24.29
CA SER A 42 32.99 42.47 23.24
C SER A 42 32.79 41.83 21.90
N CYS A 43 31.75 42.30 21.22
CA CYS A 43 31.46 41.92 19.87
C CYS A 43 32.65 42.01 18.90
N GLY A 44 32.96 40.89 18.24
CA GLY A 44 34.01 40.76 17.21
C GLY A 44 35.32 40.15 17.72
N ASP A 45 35.31 39.45 18.85
CA ASP A 45 36.48 38.75 19.39
C ASP A 45 36.52 37.22 19.09
N ASN A 46 35.57 36.76 18.27
CA ASN A 46 35.27 35.39 17.86
C ASN A 46 34.89 34.45 19.02
N PHE A 47 34.31 34.97 20.10
CA PHE A 47 33.73 34.20 21.18
C PHE A 47 32.32 34.67 21.47
N ILE A 48 31.32 33.78 21.41
CA ILE A 48 29.93 34.16 21.67
C ILE A 48 29.75 34.38 23.18
N ASP A 49 29.58 35.64 23.58
CA ASP A 49 29.36 36.02 24.97
C ASP A 49 27.87 35.89 25.39
N PRO A 50 27.58 35.80 26.71
CA PRO A 50 26.20 35.76 27.20
C PRO A 50 25.39 37.00 26.77
N GLY A 51 24.41 36.78 25.90
CA GLY A 51 23.55 37.85 25.34
C GLY A 51 23.79 38.13 23.86
N GLU A 52 24.82 37.53 23.26
CA GLU A 52 25.11 37.60 21.83
C GLU A 52 24.49 36.41 21.09
N THR A 53 24.11 36.62 19.82
CA THR A 53 23.62 35.52 18.95
C THR A 53 24.70 34.95 18.06
N CYS A 54 25.76 35.74 17.80
CA CYS A 54 26.97 35.39 17.07
C CYS A 54 28.08 36.36 17.48
N ASP A 55 29.34 36.03 17.20
CA ASP A 55 30.47 36.94 17.35
C ASP A 55 31.47 36.77 16.19
N GLY A 56 31.68 37.85 15.42
CA GLY A 56 32.69 37.84 14.36
C GLY A 56 32.44 36.77 13.29
N LEU A 57 33.33 35.77 13.21
CA LEU A 57 33.16 34.59 12.34
C LEU A 57 32.50 33.40 13.05
N GLU A 58 32.33 33.47 14.37
CA GLU A 58 31.70 32.43 15.18
C GLU A 58 30.18 32.61 15.16
N LEU A 59 29.51 31.82 14.31
CA LEU A 59 28.05 31.84 14.14
C LEU A 59 27.33 30.78 14.99
N GLY A 60 28.05 30.04 15.84
CA GLY A 60 27.49 28.98 16.67
C GLY A 60 26.90 27.81 15.87
N GLY A 61 27.39 27.58 14.65
CA GLY A 61 26.86 26.57 13.72
C GLY A 61 25.56 26.97 13.01
N ALA A 62 25.07 28.20 13.20
CA ALA A 62 23.91 28.70 12.46
C ALA A 62 24.24 28.90 10.98
N THR A 63 23.26 28.64 10.13
CA THR A 63 23.26 28.86 8.69
C THR A 63 21.91 29.45 8.28
N CYS A 64 21.81 30.04 7.09
CA CYS A 64 20.50 30.48 6.58
C CYS A 64 19.48 29.33 6.57
N ALA A 65 19.92 28.11 6.22
CA ALA A 65 19.07 26.91 6.25
C ALA A 65 18.59 26.56 7.65
N SER A 66 19.45 26.59 8.67
CA SER A 66 19.05 26.27 10.06
C SER A 66 18.15 27.34 10.67
N LEU A 67 18.17 28.57 10.13
CA LEU A 67 17.31 29.67 10.52
C LEU A 67 15.99 29.70 9.71
N GLY A 68 15.77 28.73 8.81
CA GLY A 68 14.52 28.59 8.06
C GLY A 68 14.38 29.51 6.85
N HIS A 69 15.46 30.14 6.41
CA HIS A 69 15.44 31.02 5.24
C HIS A 69 15.50 30.25 3.92
N TYR A 70 14.87 30.80 2.88
CA TYR A 70 14.80 30.15 1.57
C TYR A 70 16.13 30.15 0.82
N ASN A 71 16.95 31.21 0.95
CA ASN A 71 18.28 31.23 0.34
C ASN A 71 19.29 30.48 1.22
N ILE A 72 19.24 29.15 1.15
CA ILE A 72 20.15 28.27 1.89
C ILE A 72 21.62 28.40 1.49
N GLN A 73 21.91 28.96 0.31
CA GLN A 73 23.27 29.21 -0.17
C GLN A 73 23.79 30.59 0.22
N GLY A 74 22.95 31.43 0.83
CA GLY A 74 23.34 32.74 1.32
C GLY A 74 24.42 32.66 2.41
N THR A 75 25.32 33.63 2.42
CA THR A 75 26.33 33.77 3.46
C THR A 75 25.71 34.43 4.70
N LEU A 76 25.51 33.66 5.76
CA LEU A 76 25.15 34.21 7.08
C LEU A 76 26.36 34.94 7.67
N ARG A 77 26.17 36.19 8.13
CA ARG A 77 27.25 37.00 8.71
C ARG A 77 26.86 37.47 10.09
N CYS A 78 27.85 37.79 10.91
CA CYS A 78 27.61 38.46 12.19
C CYS A 78 27.81 39.97 12.03
N SER A 79 26.83 40.75 12.49
CA SER A 79 26.90 42.21 12.47
C SER A 79 27.86 42.73 13.55
N SER A 80 28.25 44.00 13.47
CA SER A 80 29.02 44.68 14.53
C SER A 80 28.23 44.91 15.82
N GLN A 81 26.98 44.47 15.89
CA GLN A 81 26.13 44.46 17.08
C GLN A 81 25.88 43.05 17.62
N CYS A 82 26.62 42.05 17.11
CA CYS A 82 26.53 40.64 17.52
C CYS A 82 25.15 40.02 17.34
N THR A 83 24.52 40.46 16.26
CA THR A 83 23.28 39.93 15.70
C THR A 83 23.54 39.33 14.33
N PHE A 84 22.80 38.29 13.97
CA PHE A 84 22.83 37.77 12.60
C PHE A 84 22.44 38.86 11.59
N ASP A 85 23.25 38.99 10.56
CA ASP A 85 22.93 39.74 9.34
C ASP A 85 22.37 38.75 8.32
N LEU A 86 21.08 38.94 8.01
CA LEU A 86 20.26 38.02 7.22
C LEU A 86 20.02 38.52 5.79
N GLU A 87 20.64 39.63 5.39
CA GLU A 87 20.39 40.25 4.07
C GLU A 87 20.62 39.25 2.92
N GLU A 88 21.65 38.41 3.02
CA GLU A 88 21.96 37.39 2.01
C GLU A 88 21.13 36.11 2.16
N CYS A 89 20.57 35.85 3.34
CA CYS A 89 19.68 34.71 3.58
C CYS A 89 18.30 34.91 2.93
N GLY A 90 17.91 36.15 2.62
CA GLY A 90 16.64 36.44 1.96
C GLY A 90 15.41 36.21 2.86
N PRO A 91 14.21 36.10 2.27
CA PRO A 91 12.97 35.91 3.03
C PRO A 91 12.87 34.52 3.67
N ARG A 92 11.91 34.37 4.59
CA ARG A 92 11.58 33.11 5.26
C ARG A 92 10.09 33.05 5.59
N CYS A 93 9.59 31.84 5.82
CA CYS A 93 8.26 31.69 6.38
C CYS A 93 8.19 32.26 7.81
N GLY A 94 7.16 33.04 8.08
CA GLY A 94 6.92 33.72 9.35
C GLY A 94 7.56 35.12 9.43
N ASP A 95 7.74 35.81 8.29
CA ASP A 95 8.19 37.21 8.25
C ASP A 95 7.07 38.23 7.95
N GLU A 96 5.83 37.76 7.95
CA GLU A 96 4.57 38.48 7.67
C GLU A 96 4.41 38.98 6.23
N ASN A 97 5.39 38.74 5.35
CA ASN A 97 5.27 39.00 3.91
C ASN A 97 4.98 37.69 3.18
N VAL A 98 4.22 37.76 2.09
CA VAL A 98 3.98 36.59 1.24
C VAL A 98 4.96 36.65 0.07
N ASP A 99 6.03 35.88 0.15
CA ASP A 99 7.09 35.80 -0.82
C ASP A 99 6.77 34.80 -1.95
N ILE A 100 5.87 35.22 -2.85
CA ILE A 100 5.39 34.42 -3.99
C ILE A 100 6.55 33.90 -4.87
N ALA A 101 7.66 34.63 -4.95
CA ALA A 101 8.85 34.21 -5.70
C ALA A 101 9.52 32.94 -5.12
N TYR A 102 9.24 32.63 -3.86
CA TYR A 102 9.71 31.46 -3.12
C TYR A 102 8.59 30.46 -2.82
N ASP A 103 7.47 30.53 -3.56
CA ASP A 103 6.34 29.58 -3.48
C ASP A 103 5.59 29.61 -2.14
N GLU A 104 5.59 30.75 -1.47
CA GLU A 104 4.70 31.00 -0.34
C GLU A 104 3.28 31.31 -0.82
N GLU A 105 2.31 30.66 -0.18
CA GLU A 105 0.89 30.92 -0.40
C GLU A 105 0.33 31.89 0.65
N CYS A 106 0.93 31.90 1.84
CA CYS A 106 0.57 32.73 2.99
C CYS A 106 1.79 32.89 3.91
N ASP A 107 1.75 33.83 4.85
CA ASP A 107 2.74 33.95 5.91
C ASP A 107 2.09 34.36 7.24
N GLY A 108 2.08 33.44 8.21
CA GLY A 108 1.47 33.68 9.52
C GLY A 108 -0.01 34.11 9.40
N PRO A 109 -0.39 35.33 9.87
CA PRO A 109 -1.75 35.83 9.72
C PRO A 109 -2.06 36.36 8.31
N ASN A 110 -1.06 36.53 7.45
CA ASN A 110 -1.22 37.07 6.10
C ASN A 110 -1.63 35.96 5.13
N LEU A 111 -2.95 35.78 4.94
CA LEU A 111 -3.53 34.76 4.04
C LEU A 111 -3.67 35.25 2.59
N HIS A 112 -3.04 36.36 2.21
CA HIS A 112 -3.14 36.94 0.87
C HIS A 112 -4.59 37.16 0.38
N GLY A 113 -5.53 37.45 1.30
CA GLY A 113 -6.94 37.63 0.99
C GLY A 113 -7.73 36.34 0.73
N GLN A 114 -7.13 35.16 0.92
CA GLN A 114 -7.82 33.88 0.86
C GLN A 114 -8.56 33.58 2.17
N SER A 115 -9.67 32.87 2.05
CA SER A 115 -10.44 32.30 3.14
C SER A 115 -10.96 30.92 2.74
N CYS A 116 -11.53 30.19 3.70
CA CYS A 116 -12.21 28.93 3.40
C CYS A 116 -13.26 29.11 2.30
N GLN A 117 -14.01 30.21 2.31
CA GLN A 117 -15.02 30.50 1.27
C GLN A 117 -14.42 30.77 -0.11
N THR A 118 -13.28 31.45 -0.21
CA THR A 118 -12.65 31.68 -1.52
C THR A 118 -12.02 30.41 -2.09
N MET A 119 -11.67 29.45 -1.23
CA MET A 119 -11.19 28.11 -1.61
C MET A 119 -12.30 27.07 -1.79
N GLY A 120 -13.56 27.49 -1.71
CA GLY A 120 -14.72 26.66 -2.03
C GLY A 120 -15.37 25.94 -0.85
N TYR A 121 -14.92 26.14 0.39
CA TYR A 121 -15.58 25.59 1.59
C TYR A 121 -16.73 26.50 2.06
N ALA A 122 -17.73 25.92 2.73
CA ALA A 122 -18.86 26.68 3.25
C ALA A 122 -18.48 27.75 4.31
N GLY A 123 -17.39 27.53 5.07
CA GLY A 123 -16.94 28.47 6.10
C GLY A 123 -15.74 27.96 6.89
N GLY A 124 -15.58 28.45 8.12
CA GLY A 124 -14.48 28.08 9.01
C GLY A 124 -13.32 29.07 9.00
N THR A 125 -12.18 28.65 9.55
CA THR A 125 -10.97 29.47 9.66
C THR A 125 -9.84 28.84 8.86
N LEU A 126 -9.38 29.55 7.84
CA LEU A 126 -8.20 29.18 7.09
C LEU A 126 -6.96 29.63 7.87
N THR A 127 -5.98 28.77 8.04
CA THR A 127 -4.71 29.11 8.71
C THR A 127 -3.54 28.96 7.78
N CYS A 128 -2.42 29.60 8.10
CA CYS A 128 -1.15 29.37 7.42
C CYS A 128 -0.32 28.39 8.25
N GLY A 129 0.11 27.28 7.65
CA GLY A 129 0.97 26.30 8.31
C GLY A 129 2.44 26.75 8.38
N ASP A 130 3.26 26.03 9.14
CA ASP A 130 4.70 26.32 9.36
C ASP A 130 5.56 26.28 8.08
N GLY A 131 5.01 25.78 6.97
CA GLY A 131 5.64 25.76 5.65
C GLY A 131 5.09 26.82 4.68
N CYS A 132 4.39 27.84 5.18
CA CYS A 132 3.79 28.91 4.38
C CYS A 132 2.85 28.40 3.27
N ARG A 133 2.12 27.34 3.64
CA ARG A 133 1.05 26.73 2.86
C ARG A 133 -0.29 26.90 3.57
N PHE A 134 -1.36 27.06 2.80
CA PHE A 134 -2.70 27.10 3.36
C PHE A 134 -3.03 25.79 4.07
N ASP A 135 -3.40 25.88 5.34
CA ASP A 135 -3.97 24.79 6.11
C ASP A 135 -5.48 24.97 6.20
N ALA A 136 -6.20 24.15 5.41
CA ALA A 136 -7.65 24.13 5.37
C ALA A 136 -8.28 23.23 6.46
N GLY A 137 -7.50 22.67 7.40
CA GLY A 137 -8.02 21.81 8.46
C GLY A 137 -9.03 22.50 9.40
N GLY A 138 -9.02 23.83 9.46
CA GLY A 138 -10.01 24.64 10.19
C GLY A 138 -11.23 25.07 9.35
N CYS A 139 -11.30 24.68 8.07
CA CYS A 139 -12.43 24.97 7.21
C CYS A 139 -13.60 24.02 7.50
N THR A 140 -14.81 24.56 7.41
CA THR A 140 -16.06 23.80 7.56
C THR A 140 -16.51 23.39 6.16
N SER A 141 -16.42 22.09 5.87
CA SER A 141 -17.08 21.49 4.70
C SER A 141 -18.55 21.21 5.03
N VAL A 142 -19.44 21.33 4.03
CA VAL A 142 -20.88 21.09 4.23
C VAL A 142 -21.36 20.08 3.23
N CYS A 143 -21.58 18.87 3.75
CA CYS A 143 -22.12 17.79 2.97
C CYS A 143 -23.49 18.09 2.36
N GLY A 144 -23.62 17.90 1.05
CA GLY A 144 -24.85 18.06 0.28
C GLY A 144 -24.99 19.43 -0.40
N ASN A 145 -23.88 20.12 -0.68
CA ASN A 145 -23.83 21.35 -1.46
C ASN A 145 -23.41 21.14 -2.95
N ASP A 146 -23.27 19.88 -3.39
CA ASP A 146 -22.83 19.43 -4.71
C ASP A 146 -21.40 19.87 -5.09
N LEU A 147 -20.55 20.18 -4.10
CA LEU A 147 -19.13 20.51 -4.29
C LEU A 147 -18.29 19.62 -3.38
N ARG A 148 -17.52 18.68 -3.95
CA ARG A 148 -16.62 17.85 -3.15
C ARG A 148 -15.42 18.66 -2.64
N GLU A 149 -15.46 19.05 -1.37
CA GLU A 149 -14.43 19.83 -0.69
C GLU A 149 -13.35 18.92 -0.08
N THR A 150 -12.21 19.49 0.37
CA THR A 150 -11.16 18.65 0.98
C THR A 150 -11.65 18.04 2.28
N GLY A 151 -11.59 16.71 2.36
CA GLY A 151 -12.08 15.93 3.51
C GLY A 151 -13.38 15.17 3.22
N GLU A 152 -14.03 15.42 2.09
CA GLU A 152 -15.26 14.73 1.68
C GLU A 152 -14.95 13.59 0.70
N THR A 153 -15.57 12.42 0.91
CA THR A 153 -15.43 11.30 -0.03
C THR A 153 -16.39 11.47 -1.21
N CYS A 154 -17.54 12.09 -0.95
CA CYS A 154 -18.58 12.49 -1.91
C CYS A 154 -19.31 13.71 -1.35
N ASP A 155 -20.01 14.45 -2.20
CA ASP A 155 -20.95 15.49 -1.79
C ASP A 155 -22.20 15.47 -2.70
N GLY A 156 -23.37 15.20 -2.13
CA GLY A 156 -24.63 15.26 -2.88
C GLY A 156 -24.62 14.31 -4.08
N THR A 157 -24.59 14.87 -5.29
CA THR A 157 -24.48 14.12 -6.55
C THR A 157 -23.04 13.97 -7.06
N ASP A 158 -22.08 14.73 -6.52
CA ASP A 158 -20.65 14.57 -6.80
C ASP A 158 -20.09 13.38 -6.00
N LEU A 159 -20.09 12.21 -6.63
CA LEU A 159 -19.55 10.98 -6.05
C LEU A 159 -18.05 10.81 -6.31
N GLY A 160 -17.37 11.82 -6.86
CA GLY A 160 -15.93 11.76 -7.07
C GLY A 160 -15.48 10.67 -8.04
N ASP A 161 -16.24 10.47 -9.12
CA ASP A 161 -16.11 9.39 -10.10
C ASP A 161 -16.26 7.96 -9.53
N GLN A 162 -16.67 7.81 -8.26
CA GLN A 162 -16.99 6.51 -7.70
C GLN A 162 -18.34 6.01 -8.19
N THR A 163 -18.42 4.71 -8.42
CA THR A 163 -19.65 3.98 -8.76
C THR A 163 -19.72 2.72 -7.91
N CYS A 164 -20.88 2.09 -7.82
CA CYS A 164 -20.97 0.78 -7.19
C CYS A 164 -19.98 -0.22 -7.83
N VAL A 165 -19.77 -0.12 -9.16
CA VAL A 165 -18.80 -0.97 -9.88
C VAL A 165 -17.35 -0.69 -9.46
N SER A 166 -16.94 0.57 -9.29
CA SER A 166 -15.57 0.90 -8.86
C SER A 166 -15.28 0.46 -7.42
N LEU A 167 -16.30 0.31 -6.59
CA LEU A 167 -16.22 -0.17 -5.21
C LEU A 167 -16.31 -1.70 -5.10
N GLY A 168 -16.44 -2.42 -6.22
CA GLY A 168 -16.46 -3.89 -6.26
C GLY A 168 -17.86 -4.54 -6.22
N PHE A 169 -18.93 -3.77 -6.41
CA PHE A 169 -20.29 -4.30 -6.57
C PHE A 169 -20.60 -4.56 -8.06
N SER A 170 -21.59 -5.39 -8.36
CA SER A 170 -21.99 -5.70 -9.75
C SER A 170 -22.76 -4.58 -10.44
N GLY A 171 -23.28 -3.62 -9.67
CA GLY A 171 -24.01 -2.45 -10.17
C GLY A 171 -24.81 -1.75 -9.08
N GLY A 172 -25.88 -1.05 -9.48
CA GLY A 172 -26.77 -0.33 -8.57
C GLY A 172 -26.57 1.18 -8.59
N ILE A 173 -27.20 1.87 -7.64
CA ILE A 173 -27.15 3.34 -7.52
C ILE A 173 -26.31 3.66 -6.29
N LEU A 174 -25.14 4.28 -6.51
CA LEU A 174 -24.33 4.83 -5.44
C LEU A 174 -24.89 6.21 -5.06
N SER A 175 -24.95 6.51 -3.77
CA SER A 175 -25.35 7.84 -3.27
C SER A 175 -24.41 8.32 -2.18
N CYS A 176 -24.48 9.60 -1.85
CA CYS A 176 -23.74 10.18 -0.74
C CYS A 176 -24.64 10.33 0.50
N ASN A 177 -24.13 9.94 1.67
CA ASN A 177 -24.81 10.21 2.95
C ASN A 177 -24.60 11.65 3.39
N GLY A 178 -25.42 12.13 4.34
CA GLY A 178 -25.27 13.47 4.93
C GLY A 178 -24.03 13.67 5.81
N ASP A 179 -23.22 12.62 6.00
CA ASP A 179 -21.91 12.65 6.65
C ASP A 179 -20.75 12.52 5.65
N CYS A 180 -21.03 12.66 4.36
CA CYS A 180 -20.06 12.59 3.26
C CYS A 180 -19.33 11.25 3.15
N SER A 181 -19.95 10.20 3.68
CA SER A 181 -19.61 8.81 3.38
C SER A 181 -20.40 8.30 2.18
N LEU A 182 -19.77 7.42 1.39
CA LEU A 182 -20.44 6.73 0.30
C LEU A 182 -21.48 5.75 0.87
N ASN A 183 -22.71 5.85 0.37
CA ASN A 183 -23.81 4.96 0.71
C ASN A 183 -23.92 3.82 -0.30
N THR A 184 -23.57 2.62 0.14
CA THR A 184 -23.61 1.42 -0.69
C THR A 184 -24.88 0.58 -0.50
N LEU A 185 -25.87 1.04 0.27
CA LEU A 185 -27.10 0.27 0.55
C LEU A 185 -27.95 0.02 -0.70
N SER A 186 -27.82 0.88 -1.72
CA SER A 186 -28.49 0.76 -3.02
C SER A 186 -27.57 0.19 -4.11
N CYS A 187 -26.36 -0.25 -3.73
CA CYS A 187 -25.50 -1.04 -4.60
C CYS A 187 -25.98 -2.50 -4.61
N THR A 188 -25.98 -3.11 -5.78
CA THR A 188 -26.41 -4.51 -5.94
C THR A 188 -25.30 -5.44 -5.47
N SER A 189 -25.57 -6.28 -4.46
CA SER A 189 -24.60 -7.17 -3.82
C SER A 189 -24.59 -8.61 -4.36
N GLY A 190 -25.38 -8.93 -5.38
CA GLY A 190 -25.30 -10.23 -6.06
C GLY A 190 -24.01 -10.24 -6.90
N ALA A 191 -22.97 -10.79 -6.31
CA ALA A 191 -21.66 -10.85 -6.92
C ALA A 191 -21.37 -12.31 -7.24
N CYS A 192 -21.48 -12.63 -8.52
CA CYS A 192 -21.06 -13.92 -9.01
C CYS A 192 -19.61 -14.22 -8.63
N GLY A 193 -19.38 -15.34 -7.94
CA GLY A 193 -18.10 -15.75 -7.40
C GLY A 193 -17.89 -15.40 -5.93
N ASN A 194 -18.95 -15.16 -5.16
CA ASN A 194 -18.87 -14.92 -3.71
C ASN A 194 -19.06 -16.21 -2.86
N GLY A 195 -19.51 -17.30 -3.49
CA GLY A 195 -19.67 -18.63 -2.93
C GLY A 195 -21.03 -18.87 -2.27
N VAL A 196 -21.98 -17.96 -2.45
CA VAL A 196 -23.37 -18.08 -2.00
C VAL A 196 -24.32 -17.93 -3.19
N LEU A 197 -25.45 -18.64 -3.17
CA LEU A 197 -26.43 -18.54 -4.25
C LEU A 197 -27.44 -17.43 -3.94
N ASP A 198 -27.27 -16.27 -4.58
CA ASP A 198 -28.12 -15.09 -4.41
C ASP A 198 -29.38 -15.11 -5.31
N GLU A 199 -30.32 -14.19 -5.07
CA GLU A 199 -31.55 -14.08 -5.88
C GLU A 199 -31.20 -13.73 -7.33
N GLY A 200 -31.51 -14.64 -8.27
CA GLY A 200 -31.25 -14.48 -9.71
C GLY A 200 -30.05 -15.29 -10.22
N GLU A 201 -29.28 -15.91 -9.33
CA GLU A 201 -28.19 -16.82 -9.68
C GLU A 201 -28.70 -18.26 -9.79
N THR A 202 -28.13 -19.03 -10.73
CA THR A 202 -28.36 -20.49 -10.83
C THR A 202 -27.12 -21.31 -10.46
N CYS A 203 -25.96 -20.65 -10.27
CA CYS A 203 -24.72 -21.19 -9.73
C CYS A 203 -23.88 -20.04 -9.15
N ASP A 204 -23.01 -20.30 -8.17
CA ASP A 204 -21.95 -19.38 -7.74
C ASP A 204 -20.70 -20.16 -7.29
N PRO A 205 -19.59 -20.12 -8.04
CA PRO A 205 -18.44 -20.99 -7.80
C PRO A 205 -17.52 -20.51 -6.64
N GLY A 206 -17.75 -19.31 -6.10
CA GLY A 206 -16.93 -18.73 -5.05
C GLY A 206 -15.60 -18.13 -5.51
N PRO A 207 -14.87 -17.50 -4.58
CA PRO A 207 -13.70 -16.72 -4.92
C PRO A 207 -12.55 -17.63 -5.38
N GLY A 208 -12.08 -17.41 -6.62
CA GLY A 208 -10.94 -18.11 -7.19
C GLY A 208 -11.23 -19.50 -7.77
N ALA A 209 -12.50 -19.90 -7.87
CA ALA A 209 -12.89 -21.11 -8.59
C ALA A 209 -12.88 -20.89 -10.11
N THR A 210 -12.64 -21.96 -10.88
CA THR A 210 -12.70 -21.91 -12.33
C THR A 210 -14.16 -21.81 -12.78
N VAL A 211 -14.42 -20.94 -13.76
CA VAL A 211 -15.75 -20.66 -14.33
C VAL A 211 -16.27 -21.80 -15.23
N ASP A 212 -15.72 -23.00 -15.09
CA ASP A 212 -16.07 -24.13 -15.94
C ASP A 212 -17.47 -24.59 -15.53
N GLY A 213 -18.45 -24.27 -16.36
CA GLY A 213 -19.87 -24.59 -16.13
C GLY A 213 -20.71 -23.51 -15.45
N CYS A 214 -20.11 -22.45 -14.90
CA CYS A 214 -20.83 -21.29 -14.37
C CYS A 214 -20.39 -20.01 -15.09
N SER A 215 -21.31 -19.38 -15.83
CA SER A 215 -21.00 -18.19 -16.62
C SER A 215 -20.62 -16.99 -15.72
N PRO A 216 -19.96 -15.95 -16.28
CA PRO A 216 -19.65 -14.73 -15.52
C PRO A 216 -20.88 -13.99 -14.95
N GLY A 217 -22.09 -14.34 -15.41
CA GLY A 217 -23.36 -13.83 -14.88
C GLY A 217 -24.06 -14.80 -13.92
N CYS A 218 -23.33 -15.78 -13.37
CA CYS A 218 -23.83 -16.81 -12.46
C CYS A 218 -25.04 -17.59 -12.98
N GLN A 219 -24.99 -17.87 -14.28
CA GLN A 219 -25.89 -18.79 -14.96
C GLN A 219 -25.17 -20.09 -15.32
N VAL A 220 -25.79 -21.23 -15.05
CA VAL A 220 -25.28 -22.54 -15.48
C VAL A 220 -25.15 -22.57 -17.01
N ILE A 221 -23.99 -23.01 -17.49
CA ILE A 221 -23.70 -23.15 -18.92
C ILE A 221 -24.28 -24.48 -19.43
N ASP A 222 -24.80 -24.50 -20.66
CA ASP A 222 -25.28 -25.72 -21.29
C ASP A 222 -24.22 -26.84 -21.27
N GLY A 223 -24.64 -28.04 -20.87
CA GLY A 223 -23.80 -29.23 -20.71
C GLY A 223 -23.11 -29.37 -19.35
N TRP A 224 -23.46 -28.52 -18.38
CA TRP A 224 -22.95 -28.58 -17.01
C TRP A 224 -24.08 -28.71 -15.97
N SER A 225 -23.82 -29.46 -14.90
CA SER A 225 -24.66 -29.51 -13.70
C SER A 225 -23.88 -28.91 -12.54
N CYS A 226 -24.44 -27.91 -11.88
CA CYS A 226 -23.84 -27.24 -10.74
C CYS A 226 -24.65 -27.53 -9.48
N ASP A 227 -23.98 -27.95 -8.41
CA ASP A 227 -24.60 -28.23 -7.11
C ASP A 227 -23.78 -27.63 -5.96
N GLY A 228 -24.44 -27.28 -4.86
CA GLY A 228 -23.81 -26.76 -3.64
C GLY A 228 -23.63 -25.24 -3.57
N THR A 229 -23.13 -24.78 -2.41
CA THR A 229 -22.82 -23.37 -2.10
C THR A 229 -21.51 -23.33 -1.27
N PRO A 230 -20.34 -23.01 -1.86
CA PRO A 230 -20.12 -22.64 -3.25
C PRO A 230 -20.51 -23.74 -4.24
N SER A 231 -21.04 -23.36 -5.40
CA SER A 231 -21.44 -24.26 -6.47
C SER A 231 -20.23 -24.92 -7.11
N VAL A 232 -20.26 -26.23 -7.19
CA VAL A 232 -19.29 -27.03 -7.94
C VAL A 232 -19.99 -27.56 -9.17
N CYS A 233 -19.46 -27.23 -10.35
CA CYS A 233 -20.00 -27.63 -11.62
C CYS A 233 -19.24 -28.84 -12.18
N THR A 234 -19.98 -29.83 -12.66
CA THR A 234 -19.46 -31.02 -13.34
C THR A 234 -20.15 -31.17 -14.70
N PRO A 235 -19.44 -31.62 -15.75
CA PRO A 235 -20.06 -31.84 -17.05
C PRO A 235 -21.09 -32.98 -16.98
N ILE A 236 -22.12 -32.91 -17.81
CA ILE A 236 -23.24 -33.85 -17.81
C ILE A 236 -22.98 -34.98 -18.80
N CYS A 237 -22.71 -36.16 -18.26
CA CYS A 237 -22.54 -37.34 -19.09
C CYS A 237 -23.85 -37.80 -19.77
N SER A 238 -23.74 -38.20 -21.03
CA SER A 238 -24.81 -38.63 -21.95
C SER A 238 -25.69 -37.50 -22.52
N ASP A 239 -25.16 -36.27 -22.62
CA ASP A 239 -25.85 -35.13 -23.25
C ASP A 239 -25.43 -34.89 -24.73
N GLY A 240 -24.44 -35.63 -25.21
CA GLY A 240 -23.85 -35.57 -26.54
C GLY A 240 -22.70 -34.59 -26.71
N LEU A 241 -22.28 -33.87 -25.67
CA LEU A 241 -21.18 -32.91 -25.66
C LEU A 241 -19.98 -33.52 -24.93
N ILE A 242 -18.76 -33.27 -25.41
CA ILE A 242 -17.55 -33.66 -24.68
C ILE A 242 -16.97 -32.39 -24.07
N LEU A 243 -17.16 -32.20 -22.77
CA LEU A 243 -16.81 -30.99 -22.02
C LEU A 243 -15.92 -31.34 -20.83
N GLY A 244 -15.07 -30.38 -20.43
CA GLY A 244 -14.21 -30.51 -19.25
C GLY A 244 -13.33 -31.76 -19.30
N ASP A 245 -13.50 -32.65 -18.31
CA ASP A 245 -12.71 -33.86 -18.12
C ASP A 245 -13.32 -35.12 -18.79
N GLU A 246 -14.36 -34.98 -19.60
CA GLU A 246 -14.97 -36.09 -20.33
C GLU A 246 -14.05 -36.61 -21.46
N GLU A 247 -13.87 -37.93 -21.55
CA GLU A 247 -13.14 -38.56 -22.66
C GLU A 247 -14.06 -38.87 -23.85
N CYS A 248 -15.36 -39.01 -23.58
CA CYS A 248 -16.44 -39.27 -24.52
C CYS A 248 -17.78 -38.89 -23.88
N ASP A 249 -18.85 -38.82 -24.68
CA ASP A 249 -20.21 -38.65 -24.18
C ASP A 249 -21.20 -39.48 -25.00
N GLY A 250 -21.77 -40.52 -24.37
CA GLY A 250 -22.76 -41.38 -25.01
C GLY A 250 -22.24 -42.00 -26.31
N THR A 251 -22.75 -41.56 -27.46
CA THR A 251 -22.26 -41.99 -28.79
C THR A 251 -21.20 -41.07 -29.39
N ASN A 252 -20.98 -39.90 -28.80
CA ASN A 252 -19.94 -38.98 -29.21
C ASN A 252 -18.60 -39.43 -28.60
N LEU A 253 -17.77 -40.08 -29.41
CA LEU A 253 -16.43 -40.54 -29.01
C LEU A 253 -15.32 -39.55 -29.41
N GLY A 254 -15.70 -38.36 -29.89
CA GLY A 254 -14.78 -37.40 -30.47
C GLY A 254 -14.01 -37.99 -31.65
N THR A 255 -12.69 -38.07 -31.53
CA THR A 255 -11.79 -38.69 -32.52
C THR A 255 -11.28 -40.06 -32.11
N ALA A 256 -11.70 -40.58 -30.96
CA ALA A 256 -11.22 -41.85 -30.44
C ALA A 256 -11.79 -43.01 -31.25
N THR A 257 -10.93 -43.97 -31.60
CA THR A 257 -11.32 -45.25 -32.20
C THR A 257 -10.52 -46.39 -31.59
N CYS A 258 -10.97 -47.63 -31.79
CA CYS A 258 -10.22 -48.81 -31.37
C CYS A 258 -8.83 -48.84 -32.03
N GLU A 259 -8.74 -48.51 -33.32
CA GLU A 259 -7.49 -48.45 -34.07
C GLU A 259 -6.55 -47.37 -33.55
N GLY A 260 -7.09 -46.20 -33.19
CA GLY A 260 -6.33 -45.11 -32.59
C GLY A 260 -5.72 -45.48 -31.23
N ALA A 261 -6.34 -46.41 -30.50
CA ALA A 261 -5.83 -46.96 -29.25
C ALA A 261 -4.97 -48.23 -29.42
N GLY A 262 -4.73 -48.66 -30.66
CA GLY A 262 -3.86 -49.80 -30.98
C GLY A 262 -4.54 -51.16 -31.04
N PHE A 263 -5.87 -51.20 -31.11
CA PHE A 263 -6.63 -52.43 -31.40
C PHE A 263 -6.85 -52.60 -32.91
N ASP A 264 -7.06 -53.83 -33.37
CA ASP A 264 -7.23 -54.12 -34.80
C ASP A 264 -8.64 -53.82 -35.33
N SER A 265 -9.64 -53.97 -34.49
CA SER A 265 -11.05 -53.77 -34.85
C SER A 265 -11.93 -53.57 -33.61
N GLY A 266 -13.24 -53.47 -33.82
CA GLY A 266 -14.26 -53.56 -32.78
C GLY A 266 -15.14 -52.32 -32.70
N THR A 267 -15.81 -52.15 -31.56
CA THR A 267 -16.65 -50.98 -31.30
C THR A 267 -16.22 -50.37 -29.99
N LEU A 268 -15.70 -49.15 -30.06
CA LEU A 268 -15.36 -48.35 -28.88
C LEU A 268 -16.66 -47.85 -28.25
N LEU A 269 -16.77 -47.96 -26.93
CA LEU A 269 -17.95 -47.53 -26.19
C LEU A 269 -17.58 -46.37 -25.27
N CYS A 270 -18.60 -45.62 -24.86
CA CYS A 270 -18.51 -44.66 -23.78
C CYS A 270 -19.28 -45.21 -22.58
N ASP A 271 -18.66 -45.24 -21.41
CA ASP A 271 -19.33 -45.70 -20.20
C ASP A 271 -20.19 -44.60 -19.54
N ALA A 272 -20.92 -44.97 -18.48
CA ALA A 272 -21.79 -44.05 -17.77
C ALA A 272 -21.05 -42.98 -16.94
N GLN A 273 -19.72 -43.05 -16.88
CA GLN A 273 -18.84 -42.09 -16.23
C GLN A 273 -18.08 -41.25 -17.26
N CYS A 274 -18.49 -41.31 -18.53
CA CYS A 274 -17.88 -40.59 -19.64
C CYS A 274 -16.39 -40.91 -19.83
N ARG A 275 -16.06 -42.18 -19.61
CA ARG A 275 -14.74 -42.77 -19.89
C ARG A 275 -14.83 -43.69 -21.10
N LEU A 276 -13.75 -43.70 -21.87
CA LEU A 276 -13.64 -44.60 -23.01
C LEU A 276 -13.55 -46.05 -22.54
N ASP A 277 -14.52 -46.86 -22.95
CA ASP A 277 -14.56 -48.30 -22.68
C ASP A 277 -14.10 -49.09 -23.90
N TYR A 278 -12.88 -49.63 -23.79
CA TYR A 278 -12.23 -50.45 -24.80
C TYR A 278 -12.65 -51.92 -24.76
N SER A 279 -13.58 -52.34 -23.89
CA SER A 279 -14.02 -53.73 -23.78
C SER A 279 -14.65 -54.28 -25.06
N GLY A 280 -15.19 -53.41 -25.91
CA GLY A 280 -15.71 -53.74 -27.24
C GLY A 280 -14.67 -53.76 -28.36
N CYS A 281 -13.43 -53.31 -28.09
CA CYS A 281 -12.32 -53.37 -29.04
C CYS A 281 -11.67 -54.76 -29.05
N ARG A 282 -11.14 -55.16 -30.20
CA ARG A 282 -10.57 -56.50 -30.42
C ARG A 282 -9.21 -56.45 -31.10
N ASN A 283 -8.37 -57.39 -30.69
CA ASN A 283 -7.15 -57.76 -31.41
C ASN A 283 -7.46 -59.01 -32.22
N ASP A 284 -7.75 -58.80 -33.49
CA ASP A 284 -8.11 -59.86 -34.43
C ASP A 284 -6.87 -60.54 -34.98
N PHE A 285 -5.68 -59.96 -34.81
CA PHE A 285 -4.42 -60.50 -35.30
C PHE A 285 -3.39 -60.57 -34.17
N THR A 286 -2.59 -61.64 -34.19
CA THR A 286 -1.59 -61.91 -33.14
C THR A 286 -0.16 -61.93 -33.66
N ALA A 287 0.02 -62.18 -34.97
CA ALA A 287 1.33 -62.13 -35.60
C ALA A 287 1.22 -61.83 -37.10
N LEU A 288 2.19 -61.08 -37.61
CA LEU A 288 2.46 -60.92 -39.04
C LEU A 288 3.90 -61.33 -39.30
N THR A 289 4.11 -62.24 -40.24
CA THR A 289 5.45 -62.63 -40.69
C THR A 289 5.54 -62.52 -42.21
N CYS A 290 6.63 -61.95 -42.71
CA CYS A 290 6.87 -61.80 -44.14
C CYS A 290 8.25 -62.36 -44.48
N GLY A 291 8.35 -63.08 -45.60
CA GLY A 291 9.59 -63.68 -46.08
C GLY A 291 9.59 -63.84 -47.60
N GLY A 292 10.63 -63.32 -48.25
CA GLY A 292 10.73 -63.36 -49.71
C GLY A 292 9.59 -62.57 -50.38
N ASN A 293 8.78 -63.25 -51.19
CA ASN A 293 7.63 -62.67 -51.90
C ASN A 293 6.27 -62.96 -51.24
N HIS A 294 6.25 -63.47 -49.99
CA HIS A 294 4.99 -63.83 -49.31
C HIS A 294 4.92 -63.26 -47.90
N CYS A 295 3.72 -62.86 -47.48
CA CYS A 295 3.38 -62.48 -46.12
C CYS A 295 2.28 -63.39 -45.59
N CYS A 296 2.35 -63.73 -44.31
CA CYS A 296 1.33 -64.52 -43.61
C CYS A 296 0.92 -63.81 -42.32
N LEU A 297 -0.39 -63.68 -42.13
CA LEU A 297 -1.03 -63.11 -40.95
C LEU A 297 -1.69 -64.23 -40.15
N LEU A 298 -1.49 -64.24 -38.83
CA LEU A 298 -2.15 -65.14 -37.89
C LEU A 298 -3.28 -64.37 -37.19
N ALA A 299 -4.52 -64.75 -37.48
CA ALA A 299 -5.69 -64.26 -36.78
C ALA A 299 -5.79 -64.85 -35.36
N SER A 300 -6.47 -64.15 -34.46
CA SER A 300 -6.62 -64.52 -33.05
C SER A 300 -7.48 -65.78 -32.85
N ASP A 301 -8.28 -66.16 -33.84
CA ASP A 301 -9.02 -67.43 -33.90
C ASP A 301 -8.17 -68.62 -34.41
N GLY A 302 -6.90 -68.38 -34.75
CA GLY A 302 -5.95 -69.38 -35.24
C GLY A 302 -5.95 -69.57 -36.76
N VAL A 303 -6.77 -68.81 -37.51
CA VAL A 303 -6.74 -68.83 -38.97
C VAL A 303 -5.48 -68.16 -39.50
N VAL A 304 -4.84 -68.77 -40.51
CA VAL A 304 -3.65 -68.21 -41.18
C VAL A 304 -4.02 -67.81 -42.60
N MET A 305 -3.74 -66.55 -42.94
CA MET A 305 -3.96 -65.99 -44.28
C MET A 305 -2.61 -65.58 -44.86
N CYS A 306 -2.25 -66.09 -46.03
CA CYS A 306 -1.00 -65.73 -46.72
C CYS A 306 -1.26 -65.19 -48.12
N TRP A 307 -0.48 -64.20 -48.54
CA TRP A 307 -0.53 -63.60 -49.89
C TRP A 307 0.88 -63.27 -50.40
#